data_AF-D3FCY5-F1
#
_entry.id   AF-D3FCY5-F1
#
_cell.length_a   1.000
_cell.length_b   1.000
_cell.length_c   1.000
_cell.angle_alpha   90.00
_cell.angle_beta   90.00
_cell.angle_gamma   90.00
#
_symmetry.space_group_name_H-M   'P 1'
#
loop_
_entity.id
_entity.type
_entity.pdbx_description
1 polymer ?
#
loop_
_entity_poly.entity_id
_entity_poly.type
_entity_poly.pdbx_seq_one_letter_code
_entity_poly.pdbx_strand_id
1 'polypeptide(L)'
;MPQPLLRLVLLALAALALAPAAASARGSVQLTSSQFTVNEGDGDAVITVVRDDAGGAGQVRYDAYYDRSAEANQDWKPVQGRIEFAPGQREASFRIPIVDDTIVEASETVKVGIYGPHPMRLGEPNRGILTIVDNDAVGAERDPLNPLGLDVAPTNGNPLQGARFFVDEEWGLAQMAIKRYRRTNPGAASQLRVIAEQPETKRFGTWTKNPRHELATYLQRVQTEDPGAVPLVATYRLKHLECGGVSDSAADAESYKRWYDEFAAGVGNQRIVLFYEIDALITTRCLSRAGLNRRTEEVRYAIDVLSKLPHAVVYVDAGSGLAHQPRYIAWLLRRVGVHKIEGFFTNATHQNTTRREIAYGRLLVRLLGGRPRFVVNTSSNGQGPLVPRDRVKEGNSYRCNAPGRGLGPKPTSAVPPQYRSLDGLFWIGNPGRSAGGCGRAFFARIPPTGAFWLEYALQLIRHADFRIR
;
A
#
# COMPACT_ATOMS: atom_id res chain seq x y z
N MET A 1 -60.25 -96.10 -1.78
CA MET A 1 -60.24 -95.73 -0.35
C MET A 1 -59.27 -96.67 0.36
N PRO A 2 -58.51 -96.33 1.41
CA PRO A 2 -57.76 -95.14 1.85
C PRO A 2 -56.22 -95.43 2.01
N GLN A 3 -55.45 -94.46 2.56
CA GLN A 3 -54.12 -94.57 3.27
C GLN A 3 -52.79 -94.91 2.54
N PRO A 4 -51.58 -94.63 3.11
CA PRO A 4 -51.18 -93.74 4.22
C PRO A 4 -49.93 -92.82 3.97
N LEU A 5 -49.62 -92.02 5.00
CA LEU A 5 -48.51 -91.06 5.19
C LEU A 5 -47.14 -91.70 5.47
N LEU A 6 -46.05 -90.98 5.15
CA LEU A 6 -44.80 -91.02 5.93
C LEU A 6 -44.18 -89.60 6.05
N ARG A 7 -44.00 -89.15 7.30
CA ARG A 7 -43.38 -87.88 7.71
C ARG A 7 -41.86 -87.99 7.72
N LEU A 8 -41.16 -86.95 7.26
CA LEU A 8 -39.77 -86.68 7.64
C LEU A 8 -39.72 -85.36 8.43
N VAL A 9 -39.13 -85.42 9.61
CA VAL A 9 -38.84 -84.27 10.49
C VAL A 9 -37.38 -83.90 10.28
N LEU A 10 -37.08 -82.63 10.02
CA LEU A 10 -35.75 -82.06 10.26
C LEU A 10 -35.88 -80.62 10.79
N LEU A 11 -35.16 -80.37 11.88
CA LEU A 11 -35.14 -79.15 12.68
C LEU A 11 -34.52 -77.96 11.94
N ALA A 12 -35.10 -76.78 12.14
CA ALA A 12 -34.43 -75.49 11.89
C ALA A 12 -34.25 -74.75 13.23
N LEU A 13 -33.00 -74.49 13.61
CA LEU A 13 -32.67 -73.55 14.69
C LEU A 13 -32.89 -72.12 14.18
N ALA A 14 -33.77 -71.36 14.84
CA ALA A 14 -33.84 -69.91 14.70
C ALA A 14 -32.97 -69.26 15.78
N ALA A 15 -31.83 -68.69 15.41
CA ALA A 15 -31.08 -67.75 16.25
C ALA A 15 -31.68 -66.35 16.07
N LEU A 16 -32.22 -65.79 17.15
CA LEU A 16 -32.77 -64.44 17.19
C LEU A 16 -31.62 -63.43 17.16
N ALA A 17 -31.39 -62.79 16.01
CA ALA A 17 -30.49 -61.64 15.93
C ALA A 17 -31.24 -60.39 16.43
N LEU A 18 -30.89 -59.89 17.63
CA LEU A 18 -31.28 -58.54 18.04
C LEU A 18 -30.63 -57.54 17.09
N ALA A 19 -31.44 -56.83 16.30
CA ALA A 19 -31.01 -55.60 15.65
C ALA A 19 -30.64 -54.56 16.74
N PRO A 20 -29.52 -53.82 16.61
CA PRO A 20 -29.22 -52.75 17.54
C PRO A 20 -30.28 -51.67 17.39
N ALA A 21 -30.91 -51.29 18.51
CA ALA A 21 -31.81 -50.15 18.56
C ALA A 21 -31.09 -48.90 18.02
N ALA A 22 -31.67 -48.27 17.01
CA ALA A 22 -31.21 -46.95 16.57
C ALA A 22 -31.25 -46.00 17.78
N ALA A 23 -30.08 -45.60 18.27
CA ALA A 23 -29.98 -44.64 19.35
C ALA A 23 -30.66 -43.33 18.92
N SER A 24 -31.80 -43.02 19.53
CA SER A 24 -32.49 -41.75 19.31
C SER A 24 -31.52 -40.61 19.61
N ALA A 25 -31.35 -39.68 18.66
CA ALA A 25 -30.44 -38.56 18.83
C ALA A 25 -30.82 -37.76 20.10
N ARG A 26 -29.83 -37.53 20.97
CA ARG A 26 -30.00 -36.75 22.20
C ARG A 26 -29.88 -35.28 21.83
N GLY A 27 -31.01 -34.60 21.65
CA GLY A 27 -31.06 -33.15 21.40
C GLY A 27 -30.54 -32.67 20.03
N SER A 28 -30.59 -31.35 19.87
CA SER A 28 -30.01 -30.58 18.77
C SER A 28 -28.94 -29.62 19.28
N VAL A 29 -27.99 -29.29 18.40
CA VAL A 29 -26.96 -28.28 18.63
C VAL A 29 -27.05 -27.20 17.56
N GLN A 30 -27.05 -25.94 17.98
CA GLN A 30 -27.26 -24.76 17.13
C GLN A 30 -26.41 -23.58 17.60
N LEU A 31 -26.24 -22.60 16.73
CA LEU A 31 -25.71 -21.30 17.12
C LEU A 31 -26.72 -20.57 18.00
N THR A 32 -26.22 -19.73 18.91
CA THR A 32 -27.07 -18.85 19.73
C THR A 32 -27.79 -17.78 18.91
N SER A 33 -27.24 -17.39 17.77
CA SER A 33 -27.77 -16.39 16.86
C SER A 33 -27.37 -16.71 15.41
N SER A 34 -28.13 -16.18 14.45
CA SER A 34 -27.73 -16.14 13.03
C SER A 34 -26.97 -14.85 12.67
N GLN A 35 -26.87 -13.91 13.61
CA GLN A 35 -26.13 -12.65 13.47
C GLN A 35 -25.23 -12.40 14.68
N PHE A 36 -23.98 -12.08 14.41
CA PHE A 36 -22.98 -11.72 15.41
C PHE A 36 -22.36 -10.38 15.03
N THR A 37 -21.86 -9.66 16.02
CA THR A 37 -21.16 -8.39 15.83
C THR A 37 -19.94 -8.35 16.74
N VAL A 38 -18.84 -7.83 16.22
CA VAL A 38 -17.59 -7.61 16.93
C VAL A 38 -17.02 -6.26 16.49
N ASN A 39 -16.39 -5.51 17.39
CA ASN A 39 -15.59 -4.36 16.96
C ASN A 39 -14.20 -4.85 16.54
N GLU A 40 -13.60 -4.20 15.56
CA GLU A 40 -12.31 -4.62 15.02
C GLU A 40 -11.21 -4.74 16.10
N GLY A 41 -11.18 -3.76 17.02
CA GLY A 41 -10.28 -3.74 18.18
C GLY A 41 -10.59 -4.70 19.33
N ASP A 42 -11.63 -5.53 19.24
CA ASP A 42 -11.95 -6.51 20.30
C ASP A 42 -11.03 -7.74 20.25
N GLY A 43 -10.24 -7.90 19.18
CA GLY A 43 -9.23 -8.94 18.98
C GLY A 43 -9.78 -10.33 18.63
N ASP A 44 -10.86 -10.78 19.28
CA ASP A 44 -11.54 -12.05 18.97
C ASP A 44 -13.06 -11.87 18.91
N ALA A 45 -13.70 -12.37 17.85
CA ALA A 45 -15.15 -12.59 17.85
C ALA A 45 -15.46 -13.94 18.52
N VAL A 46 -16.34 -13.93 19.52
CA VAL A 46 -16.76 -15.14 20.26
C VAL A 46 -18.08 -15.65 19.69
N ILE A 47 -18.06 -16.86 19.14
CA ILE A 47 -19.25 -17.52 18.61
C ILE A 47 -19.69 -18.62 19.57
N THR A 48 -20.90 -18.47 20.12
CA THR A 48 -21.46 -19.41 21.09
C THR A 48 -22.40 -20.41 20.41
N VAL A 49 -22.19 -21.68 20.75
CA VAL A 49 -22.97 -22.84 20.34
C VAL A 49 -23.69 -23.41 21.56
N VAL A 50 -24.99 -23.65 21.42
CA VAL A 50 -25.83 -24.23 22.48
C VAL A 50 -26.44 -25.54 22.03
N ARG A 51 -26.65 -26.45 22.98
CA ARG A 51 -27.42 -27.68 22.78
C ARG A 51 -28.67 -27.67 23.67
N ASP A 52 -29.76 -28.22 23.16
CA ASP A 52 -31.07 -28.20 23.82
C ASP A 52 -31.31 -29.39 24.77
N ASP A 53 -30.41 -30.37 24.79
CA ASP A 53 -30.49 -31.50 25.69
C ASP A 53 -29.62 -31.34 26.94
N ALA A 54 -30.04 -32.02 28.01
CA ALA A 54 -29.28 -32.11 29.26
C ALA A 54 -28.03 -33.02 29.15
N GLY A 55 -27.72 -33.52 27.94
CA GLY A 55 -27.11 -34.83 27.70
C GLY A 55 -25.62 -35.00 27.99
N GLY A 56 -25.19 -36.26 27.81
CA GLY A 56 -23.80 -36.72 27.94
C GLY A 56 -22.85 -36.16 26.88
N ALA A 57 -21.65 -36.74 26.76
CA ALA A 57 -20.63 -36.27 25.84
C ALA A 57 -21.15 -36.12 24.39
N GLY A 58 -20.72 -35.06 23.70
CA GLY A 58 -21.13 -34.77 22.32
C GLY A 58 -20.09 -33.92 21.60
N GLN A 59 -20.19 -33.82 20.27
CA GLN A 59 -19.27 -33.02 19.47
C GLN A 59 -19.97 -32.32 18.32
N VAL A 60 -19.39 -31.21 17.86
CA VAL A 60 -19.79 -30.47 16.65
C VAL A 60 -18.56 -29.82 16.02
N ARG A 61 -18.50 -29.75 14.69
CA ARG A 61 -17.44 -29.05 13.96
C ARG A 61 -17.88 -27.63 13.64
N TYR A 62 -16.93 -26.72 13.52
CA TYR A 62 -17.17 -25.35 13.13
C TYR A 62 -16.18 -24.89 12.06
N ASP A 63 -16.59 -23.90 11.28
CA ASP A 63 -15.74 -23.15 10.35
C ASP A 63 -16.19 -21.69 10.23
N ALA A 64 -15.22 -20.83 9.92
CA ALA A 64 -15.45 -19.47 9.44
C ALA A 64 -14.79 -19.33 8.05
N TYR A 65 -15.54 -18.81 7.08
CA TYR A 65 -15.09 -18.71 5.69
C TYR A 65 -15.51 -17.40 5.03
N TYR A 66 -14.76 -17.03 4.00
CA TYR A 66 -14.87 -15.76 3.28
C TYR A 66 -16.25 -15.56 2.63
N ASP A 67 -16.86 -14.39 2.85
CA ASP A 67 -18.14 -13.99 2.23
C ASP A 67 -18.10 -12.68 1.42
N ARG A 68 -16.92 -12.32 0.90
CA ARG A 68 -16.71 -11.28 -0.12
C ARG A 68 -16.57 -9.83 0.34
N SER A 69 -16.92 -9.46 1.57
CA SER A 69 -16.55 -8.16 2.13
C SER A 69 -15.27 -8.26 2.94
N ALA A 70 -15.27 -9.01 4.05
CA ALA A 70 -14.07 -9.15 4.89
C ALA A 70 -13.03 -10.11 4.30
N GLU A 71 -11.94 -9.59 3.72
CA GLU A 71 -10.78 -10.29 3.20
C GLU A 71 -10.03 -11.14 4.27
N ALA A 72 -9.86 -12.43 3.97
CA ALA A 72 -9.18 -13.36 4.87
C ALA A 72 -7.69 -13.00 5.06
N ASN A 73 -7.25 -12.97 6.32
CA ASN A 73 -5.97 -12.49 6.83
C ASN A 73 -5.73 -10.98 6.69
N GLN A 74 -6.74 -10.22 6.28
CA GLN A 74 -6.73 -8.75 6.31
C GLN A 74 -7.56 -8.27 7.49
N ASP A 75 -8.81 -8.77 7.64
CA ASP A 75 -9.73 -8.28 8.70
C ASP A 75 -10.03 -9.41 9.72
N TRP A 76 -9.76 -10.66 9.35
CA TRP A 76 -9.96 -11.82 10.22
C TRP A 76 -9.11 -13.02 9.80
N LYS A 77 -8.84 -13.95 10.73
CA LYS A 77 -8.09 -15.19 10.44
C LYS A 77 -9.03 -16.38 10.24
N PRO A 78 -8.92 -17.13 9.12
CA PRO A 78 -9.66 -18.36 8.91
C PRO A 78 -9.47 -19.37 10.06
N VAL A 79 -10.59 -19.84 10.62
CA VAL A 79 -10.61 -20.86 11.67
C VAL A 79 -11.52 -22.01 11.29
N GLN A 80 -11.10 -23.22 11.68
CA GLN A 80 -11.92 -24.42 11.62
C GLN A 80 -11.51 -25.34 12.77
N GLY A 81 -12.47 -26.09 13.30
CA GLY A 81 -12.19 -26.96 14.43
C GLY A 81 -13.35 -27.85 14.85
N ARG A 82 -13.23 -28.36 16.06
CA ARG A 82 -14.23 -29.21 16.72
C ARG A 82 -14.41 -28.74 18.16
N ILE A 83 -15.65 -28.66 18.60
CA ILE A 83 -16.05 -28.53 19.99
C ILE A 83 -16.43 -29.90 20.51
N GLU A 84 -15.91 -30.25 21.69
CA GLU A 84 -16.35 -31.40 22.47
C GLU A 84 -17.10 -30.89 23.70
N PHE A 85 -18.33 -31.35 23.88
CA PHE A 85 -19.15 -31.07 25.06
C PHE A 85 -18.88 -32.14 26.10
N ALA A 86 -18.49 -31.73 27.31
CA ALA A 86 -18.49 -32.62 28.46
C ALA A 86 -19.93 -33.01 28.85
N PRO A 87 -20.13 -34.15 29.54
CA PRO A 87 -21.44 -34.48 30.10
C PRO A 87 -22.02 -33.33 30.94
N GLY A 88 -23.24 -32.91 30.63
CA GLY A 88 -23.92 -31.81 31.32
C GLY A 88 -23.53 -30.40 30.85
N GLN A 89 -22.51 -30.25 30.00
CA GLN A 89 -22.18 -28.97 29.38
C GLN A 89 -23.16 -28.65 28.27
N ARG A 90 -23.87 -27.52 28.39
CA ARG A 90 -24.91 -27.10 27.43
C ARG A 90 -24.48 -26.01 26.46
N GLU A 91 -23.35 -25.38 26.74
CA GLU A 91 -22.82 -24.24 25.98
C GLU A 91 -21.31 -24.37 25.81
N ALA A 92 -20.84 -23.99 24.63
CA ALA A 92 -19.42 -23.88 24.31
C ALA A 92 -19.24 -22.80 23.25
N SER A 93 -18.03 -22.24 23.17
CA SER A 93 -17.73 -21.20 22.19
C SER A 93 -16.43 -21.50 21.45
N PHE A 94 -16.31 -20.95 20.24
CA PHE A 94 -15.05 -20.85 19.52
C PHE A 94 -14.76 -19.39 19.17
N ARG A 95 -13.51 -19.09 18.85
CA ARG A 95 -13.03 -17.74 18.58
C ARG A 95 -12.61 -17.60 17.13
N ILE A 96 -12.96 -16.47 16.54
CA ILE A 96 -12.46 -16.03 15.23
C ILE A 96 -11.56 -14.83 15.50
N PRO A 97 -10.24 -14.93 15.32
CA PRO A 97 -9.34 -13.80 15.51
C PRO A 97 -9.65 -12.70 14.49
N ILE A 98 -9.82 -11.48 15.00
CA ILE A 98 -10.02 -10.26 14.22
C ILE A 98 -8.68 -9.57 14.08
N VAL A 99 -8.42 -8.99 12.92
CA VAL A 99 -7.23 -8.19 12.66
C VAL A 99 -7.68 -6.73 12.80
N ASP A 100 -7.18 -6.06 13.84
CA ASP A 100 -7.37 -4.63 14.08
C ASP A 100 -6.33 -3.86 13.29
N ASP A 101 -6.76 -3.04 12.34
CA ASP A 101 -5.88 -2.19 11.57
C ASP A 101 -6.07 -0.69 11.86
N THR A 102 -5.84 0.18 10.88
CA THR A 102 -6.00 1.64 11.03
C THR A 102 -6.76 2.26 9.84
N ILE A 103 -7.36 1.39 9.02
CA ILE A 103 -8.07 1.72 7.80
C ILE A 103 -9.50 2.03 8.19
N VAL A 104 -9.98 3.20 7.77
CA VAL A 104 -11.41 3.47 7.89
C VAL A 104 -12.16 2.70 6.81
N GLU A 105 -13.00 1.78 7.26
CA GLU A 105 -13.77 0.86 6.45
C GLU A 105 -15.27 0.92 6.74
N ALA A 106 -16.07 0.34 5.85
CA ALA A 106 -17.46 0.07 6.19
C ALA A 106 -17.48 -1.23 6.99
N SER A 107 -18.52 -1.45 7.81
CA SER A 107 -18.66 -2.74 8.48
C SER A 107 -18.69 -3.89 7.48
N GLU A 108 -17.86 -4.90 7.72
CA GLU A 108 -17.64 -6.03 6.81
C GLU A 108 -18.19 -7.33 7.40
N THR A 109 -18.27 -8.40 6.61
CA THR A 109 -18.96 -9.63 7.03
C THR A 109 -18.19 -10.92 6.75
N VAL A 110 -18.26 -11.84 7.71
CA VAL A 110 -17.70 -13.20 7.66
C VAL A 110 -18.82 -14.23 7.85
N LYS A 111 -18.80 -15.31 7.07
CA LYS A 111 -19.73 -16.44 7.26
C LYS A 111 -19.21 -17.40 8.32
N VAL A 112 -20.12 -17.83 9.18
CA VAL A 112 -19.84 -18.76 10.28
C VAL A 112 -20.78 -19.96 10.16
N GLY A 113 -20.26 -21.17 10.38
CA GLY A 113 -21.02 -22.40 10.27
C GLY A 113 -20.66 -23.44 11.33
N ILE A 114 -21.64 -24.27 11.68
CA ILE A 114 -21.45 -25.51 12.44
C ILE A 114 -22.03 -26.70 11.67
N TYR A 115 -21.38 -27.86 11.79
CA TYR A 115 -21.76 -29.07 11.04
C TYR A 115 -21.29 -30.36 11.70
N GLY A 116 -21.79 -31.49 11.18
CA GLY A 116 -21.41 -32.84 11.59
C GLY A 116 -21.53 -33.14 13.09
N PRO A 117 -22.62 -32.74 13.78
CA PRO A 117 -22.77 -33.04 15.19
C PRO A 117 -22.98 -34.53 15.45
N HIS A 118 -22.52 -35.01 16.60
CA HIS A 118 -22.75 -36.39 17.04
C HIS A 118 -22.67 -36.49 18.58
N PRO A 119 -23.57 -37.23 19.25
CA PRO A 119 -24.75 -37.94 18.73
C PRO A 119 -25.98 -37.03 18.54
N MET A 120 -25.84 -35.72 18.78
CA MET A 120 -26.89 -34.70 18.60
C MET A 120 -27.23 -34.50 17.11
N ARG A 121 -28.41 -33.93 16.83
CA ARG A 121 -28.76 -33.43 15.50
C ARG A 121 -28.29 -31.99 15.31
N LEU A 122 -28.14 -31.56 14.06
CA LEU A 122 -27.90 -30.15 13.75
C LEU A 122 -29.21 -29.37 13.86
N GLY A 123 -29.24 -28.33 14.69
CA GLY A 123 -30.38 -27.42 14.88
C GLY A 123 -30.28 -26.18 13.99
N GLU A 124 -31.16 -25.20 14.23
CA GLU A 124 -31.17 -23.91 13.53
C GLU A 124 -31.18 -22.75 14.53
N PRO A 125 -30.37 -21.70 14.34
CA PRO A 125 -29.50 -21.48 13.18
C PRO A 125 -28.21 -22.33 13.24
N ASN A 126 -27.84 -22.98 12.13
CA ASN A 126 -26.52 -23.64 11.98
C ASN A 126 -25.52 -22.84 11.13
N ARG A 127 -25.97 -21.71 10.58
CA ARG A 127 -25.16 -20.73 9.87
C ARG A 127 -25.49 -19.34 10.38
N GLY A 128 -24.49 -18.48 10.41
CA GLY A 128 -24.64 -17.08 10.78
C GLY A 128 -23.69 -16.16 10.03
N ILE A 129 -23.94 -14.86 10.19
CA ILE A 129 -23.09 -13.78 9.68
C ILE A 129 -22.48 -13.05 10.87
N LEU A 130 -21.16 -12.97 10.90
CA LEU A 130 -20.42 -12.09 11.80
C LEU A 130 -20.18 -10.77 11.07
N THR A 131 -20.62 -9.66 11.66
CA THR A 131 -20.31 -8.30 11.21
C THR A 131 -19.14 -7.76 12.02
N ILE A 132 -18.07 -7.37 11.34
CA ILE A 132 -16.92 -6.67 11.93
C ILE A 132 -17.20 -5.18 11.79
N VAL A 133 -17.27 -4.48 12.91
CA VAL A 133 -17.51 -3.04 12.97
C VAL A 133 -16.16 -2.36 13.11
N ASP A 134 -15.76 -1.65 12.06
CA ASP A 134 -14.59 -0.77 12.06
C ASP A 134 -14.64 0.21 13.24
N ASN A 135 -13.55 0.30 13.98
CA ASN A 135 -13.35 1.18 15.12
C ASN A 135 -12.49 2.42 14.77
N ASP A 136 -12.03 2.55 13.52
CA ASP A 136 -11.27 3.70 13.05
C ASP A 136 -12.16 4.87 12.62
N ALA A 137 -11.60 6.09 12.66
CA ALA A 137 -12.32 7.29 12.26
C ALA A 137 -11.41 8.31 11.56
N VAL A 138 -11.93 8.92 10.49
CA VAL A 138 -11.31 10.10 9.85
C VAL A 138 -11.77 11.35 10.61
N GLY A 139 -11.00 11.79 11.61
CA GLY A 139 -11.49 12.80 12.56
C GLY A 139 -10.55 13.94 12.95
N ALA A 140 -9.25 13.89 12.64
CA ALA A 140 -8.38 15.01 12.99
C ALA A 140 -8.62 16.18 12.03
N GLU A 141 -8.82 17.38 12.56
CA GLU A 141 -8.75 18.60 11.75
C GLU A 141 -7.29 18.83 11.35
N ARG A 142 -7.05 19.15 10.07
CA ARG A 142 -5.70 19.43 9.57
C ARG A 142 -5.15 20.70 10.22
N ASP A 143 -4.05 20.60 10.97
CA ASP A 143 -3.31 21.77 11.44
C ASP A 143 -2.43 22.34 10.30
N PRO A 144 -2.71 23.55 9.79
CA PRO A 144 -1.92 24.13 8.69
C PRO A 144 -0.47 24.48 9.09
N LEU A 145 -0.17 24.65 10.38
CA LEU A 145 1.16 24.96 10.90
C LEU A 145 1.94 23.70 11.27
N ASN A 146 1.25 22.59 11.53
CA ASN A 146 1.84 21.29 11.84
C ASN A 146 1.15 20.15 11.06
N PRO A 147 1.19 20.15 9.72
CA PRO A 147 0.46 19.20 8.90
C PRO A 147 0.99 17.76 8.98
N LEU A 148 2.06 17.49 9.74
CA LEU A 148 2.55 16.15 10.02
C LEU A 148 2.26 15.70 11.47
N GLY A 149 1.66 16.55 12.30
CA GLY A 149 1.42 16.24 13.71
C GLY A 149 2.70 15.93 14.47
N LEU A 150 3.79 16.67 14.20
CA LEU A 150 5.06 16.51 14.90
C LEU A 150 4.94 16.98 16.35
N ASP A 151 5.68 16.36 17.27
CA ASP A 151 5.68 16.75 18.69
C ASP A 151 6.11 18.21 18.89
N VAL A 152 7.03 18.66 18.04
CA VAL A 152 7.47 20.06 17.97
C VAL A 152 7.08 20.61 16.60
N ALA A 153 6.14 21.56 16.60
CA ALA A 153 5.69 22.20 15.36
C ALA A 153 6.83 22.95 14.65
N PRO A 154 6.89 22.88 13.30
CA PRO A 154 7.83 23.68 12.52
C PRO A 154 7.69 25.18 12.75
N THR A 155 8.80 25.92 12.80
CA THR A 155 8.79 27.37 13.09
C THR A 155 9.18 28.24 11.90
N ASN A 156 9.81 27.66 10.86
CA ASN A 156 10.27 28.40 9.68
C ASN A 156 9.32 28.28 8.47
N GLY A 157 8.13 27.72 8.68
CA GLY A 157 7.12 27.45 7.65
C GLY A 157 7.46 26.31 6.68
N ASN A 158 8.56 25.58 6.87
CA ASN A 158 8.81 24.30 6.20
C ASN A 158 8.09 23.20 6.97
N PRO A 159 7.03 22.58 6.41
CA PRO A 159 6.26 21.55 7.10
C PRO A 159 7.06 20.27 7.39
N LEU A 160 8.24 20.12 6.77
CA LEU A 160 9.13 18.98 6.94
C LEU A 160 10.24 19.21 7.99
N GLN A 161 10.36 20.42 8.54
CA GLN A 161 11.40 20.74 9.52
C GLN A 161 11.18 19.93 10.80
N GLY A 162 12.23 19.25 11.28
CA GLY A 162 12.16 18.43 12.50
C GLY A 162 11.54 17.05 12.29
N ALA A 163 10.97 16.77 11.10
CA ALA A 163 10.47 15.45 10.78
C ALA A 163 11.60 14.41 10.74
N ARG A 164 11.35 13.27 11.37
CA ARG A 164 12.23 12.10 11.33
C ARG A 164 11.69 11.15 10.27
N PHE A 165 12.39 11.01 9.14
CA PHE A 165 11.90 10.20 8.04
C PHE A 165 12.19 8.72 8.26
N PHE A 166 11.23 7.87 7.90
CA PHE A 166 11.36 6.42 8.05
C PHE A 166 12.47 5.83 7.18
N VAL A 167 13.33 5.01 7.78
CA VAL A 167 14.37 4.23 7.09
C VAL A 167 13.99 2.76 7.17
N ASP A 168 13.79 2.11 6.03
CA ASP A 168 13.34 0.72 5.97
C ASP A 168 14.52 -0.26 6.13
N GLU A 169 14.85 -0.57 7.39
CA GLU A 169 15.97 -1.44 7.76
C GLU A 169 15.71 -2.94 7.51
N GLU A 170 14.49 -3.30 7.12
CA GLU A 170 14.14 -4.69 6.84
C GLU A 170 13.92 -4.94 5.34
N TRP A 171 13.11 -4.11 4.70
CA TRP A 171 12.56 -4.35 3.35
C TRP A 171 12.97 -3.29 2.32
N GLY A 172 13.76 -2.28 2.70
CA GLY A 172 14.26 -1.28 1.77
C GLY A 172 15.09 -1.90 0.64
N LEU A 173 15.03 -1.34 -0.57
CA LEU A 173 15.63 -1.99 -1.75
C LEU A 173 17.13 -2.26 -1.60
N ALA A 174 17.88 -1.26 -1.13
CA ALA A 174 19.32 -1.40 -0.89
C ALA A 174 19.60 -2.34 0.29
N GLN A 175 18.73 -2.34 1.29
CA GLN A 175 18.85 -3.18 2.48
C GLN A 175 18.61 -4.67 2.18
N MET A 176 17.58 -4.99 1.38
CA MET A 176 17.38 -6.33 0.85
C MET A 176 18.57 -6.79 0.00
N ALA A 177 19.19 -5.89 -0.76
CA ALA A 177 20.40 -6.19 -1.50
C ALA A 177 21.60 -6.45 -0.58
N ILE A 178 21.78 -5.69 0.50
CA ILE A 178 22.79 -5.97 1.54
C ILE A 178 22.60 -7.39 2.08
N LYS A 179 21.39 -7.76 2.49
CA LYS A 179 21.08 -9.10 3.00
C LYS A 179 21.41 -10.20 1.98
N ARG A 180 21.11 -9.96 0.70
CA ARG A 180 21.41 -10.89 -0.41
C ARG A 180 22.91 -11.07 -0.64
N TYR A 181 23.67 -9.98 -0.63
CA TYR A 181 25.09 -10.00 -1.03
C TYR A 181 26.07 -10.13 0.15
N ARG A 182 25.61 -10.07 1.41
CA ARG A 182 26.51 -10.10 2.59
C ARG A 182 27.51 -11.26 2.62
N ARG A 183 27.13 -12.43 2.09
CA ARG A 183 27.99 -13.64 2.07
C ARG A 183 28.82 -13.75 0.79
N THR A 184 28.26 -13.37 -0.36
CA THR A 184 28.85 -13.61 -1.68
C THR A 184 29.65 -12.42 -2.21
N ASN A 185 29.33 -11.20 -1.76
CA ASN A 185 30.03 -9.97 -2.10
C ASN A 185 29.95 -8.97 -0.93
N PRO A 186 30.68 -9.23 0.18
CA PRO A 186 30.63 -8.39 1.38
C PRO A 186 31.10 -6.95 1.14
N GLY A 187 32.04 -6.74 0.20
CA GLY A 187 32.49 -5.41 -0.19
C GLY A 187 31.36 -4.56 -0.79
N ALA A 188 30.62 -5.12 -1.75
CA ALA A 188 29.46 -4.43 -2.32
C ALA A 188 28.37 -4.20 -1.26
N ALA A 189 28.08 -5.19 -0.41
CA ALA A 189 27.13 -5.04 0.69
C ALA A 189 27.52 -3.88 1.64
N SER A 190 28.80 -3.74 1.99
CA SER A 190 29.28 -2.62 2.81
C SER A 190 29.08 -1.27 2.12
N GLN A 191 29.31 -1.17 0.81
CA GLN A 191 29.13 0.08 0.06
C GLN A 191 27.66 0.50 -0.01
N LEU A 192 26.73 -0.45 -0.10
CA LEU A 192 25.29 -0.17 -0.18
C LEU A 192 24.72 0.50 1.08
N ARG A 193 25.41 0.47 2.23
CA ARG A 193 24.98 1.18 3.45
C ARG A 193 24.76 2.67 3.23
N VAL A 194 25.56 3.30 2.36
CA VAL A 194 25.37 4.71 1.95
C VAL A 194 23.97 4.98 1.41
N ILE A 195 23.34 3.98 0.80
CA ILE A 195 21.96 4.05 0.30
C ILE A 195 20.97 3.58 1.37
N ALA A 196 21.21 2.41 1.97
CA ALA A 196 20.28 1.74 2.88
C ALA A 196 20.01 2.49 4.19
N GLU A 197 20.95 3.33 4.65
CA GLU A 197 20.79 4.15 5.87
C GLU A 197 20.03 5.46 5.62
N GLN A 198 19.42 5.64 4.45
CA GLN A 198 18.71 6.85 4.08
C GLN A 198 17.23 6.53 3.85
N PRO A 199 16.31 7.48 4.11
CA PRO A 199 14.89 7.24 3.89
C PRO A 199 14.63 7.01 2.41
N GLU A 200 13.99 5.88 2.11
CA GLU A 200 13.54 5.54 0.77
C GLU A 200 12.09 5.97 0.53
N THR A 201 11.73 6.14 -0.74
CA THR A 201 10.35 6.45 -1.12
C THR A 201 9.61 5.18 -1.51
N LYS A 202 8.58 4.79 -0.73
CA LYS A 202 7.68 3.69 -1.09
C LYS A 202 6.81 4.12 -2.25
N ARG A 203 6.70 3.28 -3.29
CA ARG A 203 5.97 3.62 -4.52
C ARG A 203 4.71 2.81 -4.70
N PHE A 204 3.63 3.51 -5.02
CA PHE A 204 2.34 2.95 -5.41
C PHE A 204 1.99 3.42 -6.82
N GLY A 205 1.24 2.63 -7.59
CA GLY A 205 0.98 2.99 -8.98
C GLY A 205 0.03 2.01 -9.66
N THR A 206 0.18 1.89 -10.98
CA THR A 206 -0.65 0.97 -11.78
C THR A 206 -0.52 -0.51 -11.40
N TRP A 207 0.54 -0.89 -10.67
CA TRP A 207 0.75 -2.24 -10.14
C TRP A 207 0.10 -2.47 -8.77
N THR A 208 -0.37 -1.42 -8.10
CA THR A 208 -1.04 -1.50 -6.80
C THR A 208 -2.51 -1.80 -7.04
N LYS A 209 -2.95 -3.00 -6.63
CA LYS A 209 -4.31 -3.50 -6.92
C LYS A 209 -5.30 -3.04 -5.86
N ASN A 210 -4.90 -3.09 -4.59
CA ASN A 210 -5.71 -2.63 -3.46
C ASN A 210 -4.95 -1.47 -2.76
N PRO A 211 -5.06 -0.23 -3.27
CA PRO A 211 -4.27 0.89 -2.75
C PRO A 211 -4.63 1.30 -1.33
N ARG A 212 -5.86 1.02 -0.86
CA ARG A 212 -6.28 1.25 0.53
C ARG A 212 -5.46 0.34 1.46
N HIS A 213 -5.65 -0.96 1.31
CA HIS A 213 -5.02 -1.96 2.17
C HIS A 213 -3.49 -1.99 2.05
N GLU A 214 -2.93 -1.98 0.82
CA GLU A 214 -1.48 -2.03 0.62
C GLU A 214 -0.75 -0.83 1.23
N LEU A 215 -1.39 0.35 1.22
CA LEU A 215 -0.83 1.56 1.82
C LEU A 215 -0.95 1.52 3.34
N ALA A 216 -2.13 1.22 3.87
CA ALA A 216 -2.35 1.19 5.30
C ALA A 216 -1.50 0.13 6.01
N THR A 217 -1.40 -1.08 5.46
CA THR A 217 -0.48 -2.13 5.95
C THR A 217 0.96 -1.60 6.00
N TYR A 218 1.39 -0.86 4.97
CA TYR A 218 2.72 -0.25 4.98
C TYR A 218 2.85 0.82 6.08
N LEU A 219 1.85 1.67 6.29
CA LEU A 219 1.87 2.73 7.30
C LEU A 219 1.81 2.16 8.73
N GLN A 220 0.99 1.13 8.97
CA GLN A 220 0.92 0.41 10.25
C GLN A 220 2.28 -0.22 10.59
N ARG A 221 2.94 -0.86 9.60
CA ARG A 221 4.30 -1.38 9.77
C ARG A 221 5.29 -0.28 10.11
N VAL A 222 5.24 0.87 9.42
CA VAL A 222 6.11 2.02 9.74
C VAL A 222 5.93 2.45 11.19
N GLN A 223 4.70 2.57 11.68
CA GLN A 223 4.46 2.94 13.08
C GLN A 223 4.88 1.86 14.07
N THR A 224 4.81 0.58 13.68
CA THR A 224 5.26 -0.55 14.50
C THR A 224 6.78 -0.62 14.60
N GLU A 225 7.47 -0.50 13.47
CA GLU A 225 8.93 -0.59 13.38
C GLU A 225 9.61 0.68 13.92
N ASP A 226 9.00 1.85 13.71
CA ASP A 226 9.60 3.13 14.06
C ASP A 226 8.55 4.22 14.42
N PRO A 227 7.96 4.16 15.64
CA PRO A 227 6.90 5.06 16.06
C PRO A 227 7.21 6.55 15.86
N GLY A 228 6.29 7.28 15.23
CA GLY A 228 6.44 8.72 14.97
C GLY A 228 7.32 9.07 13.77
N ALA A 229 7.94 8.09 13.10
CA ALA A 229 8.62 8.33 11.84
C ALA A 229 7.62 8.69 10.73
N VAL A 230 8.10 9.53 9.80
CA VAL A 230 7.32 10.01 8.66
C VAL A 230 7.77 9.25 7.40
N PRO A 231 6.93 8.37 6.82
CA PRO A 231 7.26 7.69 5.59
C PRO A 231 7.20 8.63 4.39
N LEU A 232 8.10 8.39 3.44
CA LEU A 232 8.10 9.03 2.13
C LEU A 232 7.37 8.13 1.14
N VAL A 233 6.32 8.65 0.51
CA VAL A 233 5.48 7.91 -0.44
C VAL A 233 5.48 8.64 -1.78
N ALA A 234 5.46 7.89 -2.89
CA ALA A 234 5.24 8.45 -4.22
C ALA A 234 4.22 7.65 -5.00
N THR A 235 3.46 8.33 -5.84
CA THR A 235 2.50 7.70 -6.76
C THR A 235 2.96 7.78 -8.21
N TYR A 236 2.57 6.78 -8.99
CA TYR A 236 2.81 6.69 -10.44
C TYR A 236 1.67 5.91 -11.09
N ARG A 237 0.45 6.46 -11.00
CA ARG A 237 -0.80 5.77 -11.36
C ARG A 237 -1.35 6.22 -12.70
N LEU A 238 -1.01 7.42 -13.16
CA LEU A 238 -1.40 7.91 -14.49
C LEU A 238 -0.87 6.99 -15.60
N LYS A 239 -1.65 6.80 -16.68
CA LYS A 239 -1.13 6.14 -17.89
C LYS A 239 -0.29 7.12 -18.68
N HIS A 240 0.85 6.70 -19.21
CA HIS A 240 1.70 7.55 -20.06
C HIS A 240 1.65 6.99 -21.49
N LEU A 241 0.89 7.63 -22.39
CA LEU A 241 0.71 7.19 -23.78
C LEU A 241 1.77 7.77 -24.73
N GLU A 242 1.75 7.25 -25.95
CA GLU A 242 2.42 7.83 -27.10
C GLU A 242 1.93 9.25 -27.40
N CYS A 243 2.86 10.10 -27.85
CA CYS A 243 2.64 11.50 -28.17
C CYS A 243 1.52 11.67 -29.23
N GLY A 244 0.51 12.48 -28.92
CA GLY A 244 -0.59 12.87 -29.82
C GLY A 244 -1.98 12.38 -29.39
N GLY A 245 -2.05 11.43 -28.45
CA GLY A 245 -3.31 10.79 -28.03
C GLY A 245 -4.14 11.50 -26.95
N VAL A 246 -5.21 10.84 -26.52
CA VAL A 246 -5.95 11.11 -25.27
C VAL A 246 -5.40 10.15 -24.22
N SER A 247 -4.76 10.63 -23.15
CA SER A 247 -3.96 9.80 -22.23
C SER A 247 -4.72 8.64 -21.58
N ASP A 248 -5.99 8.88 -21.29
CA ASP A 248 -6.86 7.97 -20.55
C ASP A 248 -8.23 7.95 -21.21
N SER A 249 -8.88 6.79 -21.31
CA SER A 249 -10.30 6.72 -21.66
C SER A 249 -11.16 7.31 -20.52
N ALA A 250 -12.47 7.48 -20.73
CA ALA A 250 -13.35 7.91 -19.64
C ALA A 250 -13.38 6.88 -18.50
N ALA A 251 -13.34 5.58 -18.83
CA ALA A 251 -13.28 4.51 -17.85
C ALA A 251 -11.95 4.50 -17.08
N ASP A 252 -10.84 4.81 -17.76
CA ASP A 252 -9.52 4.92 -17.11
C ASP A 252 -9.47 6.11 -16.14
N ALA A 253 -10.01 7.25 -16.55
CA ALA A 253 -10.10 8.44 -15.69
C ALA A 253 -10.97 8.16 -14.45
N GLU A 254 -12.07 7.43 -14.60
CA GLU A 254 -12.90 7.06 -13.46
C GLU A 254 -12.23 6.02 -12.56
N SER A 255 -11.50 5.07 -13.13
CA SER A 255 -10.66 4.13 -12.38
C SER A 255 -9.54 4.85 -11.62
N TYR A 256 -8.97 5.90 -12.21
CA TYR A 256 -7.97 6.75 -11.58
C TYR A 256 -8.53 7.46 -10.34
N LYS A 257 -9.71 8.08 -10.47
CA LYS A 257 -10.38 8.77 -9.36
C LYS A 257 -10.67 7.82 -8.19
N ARG A 258 -11.33 6.68 -8.46
CA ARG A 258 -11.58 5.66 -7.44
C ARG A 258 -10.29 5.19 -6.76
N TRP A 259 -9.22 4.99 -7.53
CA TRP A 259 -7.93 4.60 -6.96
C TRP A 259 -7.42 5.64 -5.95
N TYR A 260 -7.62 6.93 -6.19
CA TYR A 260 -7.23 8.00 -5.25
C TYR A 260 -8.16 8.15 -4.06
N ASP A 261 -9.46 7.87 -4.21
CA ASP A 261 -10.38 7.77 -3.07
C ASP A 261 -9.91 6.66 -2.12
N GLU A 262 -9.62 5.48 -2.67
CA GLU A 262 -9.11 4.33 -1.92
C GLU A 262 -7.71 4.56 -1.34
N PHE A 263 -6.80 5.18 -2.10
CA PHE A 263 -5.48 5.55 -1.61
C PHE A 263 -5.57 6.53 -0.43
N ALA A 264 -6.45 7.54 -0.52
CA ALA A 264 -6.63 8.50 0.57
C ALA A 264 -7.28 7.85 1.80
N ALA A 265 -8.25 6.95 1.62
CA ALA A 265 -8.81 6.15 2.70
C ALA A 265 -7.72 5.32 3.41
N GLY A 266 -6.81 4.70 2.65
CA GLY A 266 -5.66 3.96 3.21
C GLY A 266 -4.59 4.82 3.89
N VAL A 267 -4.56 6.14 3.65
CA VAL A 267 -3.77 7.06 4.49
C VAL A 267 -4.48 7.30 5.81
N GLY A 268 -5.80 7.50 5.77
CA GLY A 268 -6.61 7.80 6.95
C GLY A 268 -6.05 8.96 7.75
N ASN A 269 -5.74 8.71 9.01
CA ASN A 269 -5.17 9.69 9.94
C ASN A 269 -3.63 9.59 10.10
N GLN A 270 -2.96 8.80 9.27
CA GLN A 270 -1.51 8.60 9.38
C GLN A 270 -0.73 9.76 8.76
N ARG A 271 0.44 10.06 9.34
CA ARG A 271 1.33 11.10 8.82
C ARG A 271 2.12 10.60 7.62
N ILE A 272 2.13 11.35 6.51
CA ILE A 272 2.92 10.99 5.31
C ILE A 272 3.50 12.22 4.61
N VAL A 273 4.62 12.03 3.90
CA VAL A 273 5.04 12.95 2.82
C VAL A 273 4.78 12.27 1.48
N LEU A 274 3.97 12.91 0.64
CA LEU A 274 3.54 12.37 -0.65
C LEU A 274 4.15 13.16 -1.81
N PHE A 275 4.98 12.49 -2.61
CA PHE A 275 5.40 12.93 -3.93
C PHE A 275 4.39 12.44 -4.97
N TYR A 276 3.38 13.26 -5.20
CA TYR A 276 2.18 12.95 -5.96
C TYR A 276 2.44 12.95 -7.48
N GLU A 277 2.23 11.78 -8.08
CA GLU A 277 2.30 11.46 -9.51
C GLU A 277 3.58 11.86 -10.22
N ILE A 278 4.59 11.00 -10.12
CA ILE A 278 5.82 11.13 -10.89
C ILE A 278 5.49 11.26 -12.39
N ASP A 279 6.14 12.20 -13.07
CA ASP A 279 5.93 12.54 -14.48
C ASP A 279 4.49 12.98 -14.88
N ALA A 280 3.66 13.44 -13.93
CA ALA A 280 2.29 13.89 -14.23
C ALA A 280 2.23 15.03 -15.25
N LEU A 281 2.98 16.12 -14.99
CA LEU A 281 2.89 17.37 -15.73
C LEU A 281 3.95 17.46 -16.83
N ILE A 282 5.05 16.72 -16.70
CA ILE A 282 6.13 16.74 -17.69
C ILE A 282 5.72 16.06 -19.00
N THR A 283 4.76 15.14 -19.00
CA THR A 283 4.32 14.45 -20.22
C THR A 283 3.16 15.16 -20.92
N THR A 284 2.76 16.36 -20.51
CA THR A 284 1.54 16.98 -21.06
C THR A 284 1.72 17.64 -22.42
N ARG A 285 2.93 18.08 -22.78
CA ARG A 285 3.16 18.77 -24.07
C ARG A 285 2.94 17.88 -25.28
N CYS A 286 2.97 16.57 -25.10
CA CYS A 286 2.69 15.62 -26.15
C CYS A 286 1.20 15.25 -26.26
N LEU A 287 0.33 15.79 -25.40
CA LEU A 287 -1.09 15.46 -25.43
C LEU A 287 -1.89 16.36 -26.39
N SER A 288 -2.93 15.79 -26.98
CA SER A 288 -3.98 16.57 -27.65
C SER A 288 -4.66 17.55 -26.68
N ARG A 289 -5.42 18.53 -27.18
CA ARG A 289 -6.15 19.47 -26.31
C ARG A 289 -7.11 18.74 -25.36
N ALA A 290 -7.80 17.71 -25.85
CA ALA A 290 -8.68 16.87 -25.05
C ALA A 290 -7.90 16.05 -24.01
N GLY A 291 -6.77 15.43 -24.41
CA GLY A 291 -5.90 14.70 -23.49
C GLY A 291 -5.32 15.58 -22.39
N LEU A 292 -4.91 16.80 -22.71
CA LEU A 292 -4.44 17.77 -21.73
C LEU A 292 -5.55 18.15 -20.73
N ASN A 293 -6.78 18.36 -21.19
CA ASN A 293 -7.90 18.67 -20.30
C ASN A 293 -8.15 17.51 -19.33
N ARG A 294 -8.23 16.28 -19.84
CA ARG A 294 -8.40 15.05 -19.03
C ARG A 294 -7.30 14.89 -17.99
N ARG A 295 -6.03 14.98 -18.41
CA ARG A 295 -4.87 14.93 -17.50
C ARG A 295 -4.98 15.95 -16.38
N THR A 296 -5.37 17.20 -16.70
CA THR A 296 -5.52 18.24 -15.67
C THR A 296 -6.76 18.10 -14.81
N GLU A 297 -7.76 17.31 -15.23
CA GLU A 297 -8.93 16.96 -14.42
C GLU A 297 -8.61 15.85 -13.44
N GLU A 298 -7.94 14.79 -13.88
CA GLU A 298 -7.45 13.70 -13.03
C GLU A 298 -6.52 14.24 -11.95
N VAL A 299 -5.53 15.06 -12.36
CA VAL A 299 -4.54 15.59 -11.41
C VAL A 299 -5.19 16.53 -10.38
N ARG A 300 -6.15 17.34 -10.81
CA ARG A 300 -6.91 18.22 -9.92
C ARG A 300 -7.79 17.45 -8.96
N TYR A 301 -8.46 16.41 -9.43
CA TYR A 301 -9.33 15.59 -8.60
C TYR A 301 -8.54 14.94 -7.45
N ALA A 302 -7.41 14.31 -7.75
CA ALA A 302 -6.58 13.71 -6.72
C ALA A 302 -6.05 14.77 -5.74
N ILE A 303 -5.67 15.96 -6.19
CA ILE A 303 -5.33 17.08 -5.28
C ILE A 303 -6.50 17.44 -4.37
N ASP A 304 -7.74 17.49 -4.89
CA ASP A 304 -8.94 17.79 -4.11
C ASP A 304 -9.24 16.73 -3.04
N VAL A 305 -8.88 15.47 -3.30
CA VAL A 305 -8.98 14.37 -2.32
C VAL A 305 -7.84 14.45 -1.31
N LEU A 306 -6.59 14.46 -1.78
CA LEU A 306 -5.37 14.41 -0.96
C LEU A 306 -5.21 15.64 -0.05
N SER A 307 -5.67 16.81 -0.47
CA SER A 307 -5.63 18.04 0.34
C SER A 307 -6.49 17.99 1.60
N LYS A 308 -7.42 17.03 1.69
CA LYS A 308 -8.28 16.84 2.87
C LYS A 308 -7.66 15.93 3.92
N LEU A 309 -6.57 15.22 3.60
CA LEU A 309 -5.90 14.35 4.56
C LEU A 309 -5.34 15.18 5.72
N PRO A 310 -5.56 14.78 6.97
CA PRO A 310 -5.24 15.62 8.12
C PRO A 310 -3.75 15.71 8.42
N HIS A 311 -2.99 14.66 8.09
CA HIS A 311 -1.57 14.55 8.41
C HIS A 311 -0.67 14.32 7.18
N ALA A 312 -1.12 14.72 5.99
CA ALA A 312 -0.36 14.53 4.75
C ALA A 312 0.30 15.83 4.25
N VAL A 313 1.59 15.80 3.95
CA VAL A 313 2.29 16.86 3.22
C VAL A 313 2.47 16.44 1.76
N VAL A 314 1.88 17.18 0.82
CA VAL A 314 1.73 16.77 -0.58
C VAL A 314 2.46 17.70 -1.53
N TYR A 315 3.29 17.12 -2.39
CA TYR A 315 3.99 17.80 -3.47
C TYR A 315 3.61 17.16 -4.81
N VAL A 316 3.03 17.91 -5.75
CA VAL A 316 2.74 17.43 -7.12
C VAL A 316 3.98 17.50 -8.03
N ASP A 317 4.15 16.58 -8.98
CA ASP A 317 5.28 16.64 -9.93
C ASP A 317 5.24 17.93 -10.78
N ALA A 318 6.40 18.57 -10.91
CA ALA A 318 6.63 19.73 -11.78
C ALA A 318 7.73 19.48 -12.83
N GLY A 319 8.03 18.21 -13.10
CA GLY A 319 9.06 17.80 -14.06
C GLY A 319 10.46 18.26 -13.67
N SER A 320 11.21 18.83 -14.62
CA SER A 320 12.57 19.31 -14.38
C SER A 320 12.89 20.59 -15.16
N GLY A 321 13.89 21.34 -14.70
CA GLY A 321 14.32 22.62 -15.28
C GLY A 321 15.00 22.55 -16.65
N LEU A 322 15.03 21.37 -17.29
CA LEU A 322 15.46 21.16 -18.69
C LEU A 322 14.35 20.58 -19.57
N ALA A 323 13.21 20.22 -19.01
CA ALA A 323 12.15 19.56 -19.76
C ALA A 323 11.22 20.55 -20.47
N HIS A 324 10.70 21.53 -19.73
CA HIS A 324 9.69 22.47 -20.23
C HIS A 324 9.97 23.91 -19.84
N GLN A 325 9.30 24.83 -20.54
CA GLN A 325 9.33 26.24 -20.19
C GLN A 325 8.66 26.46 -18.82
N PRO A 326 9.31 27.18 -17.88
CA PRO A 326 8.78 27.39 -16.54
C PRO A 326 7.38 28.01 -16.50
N ARG A 327 7.07 28.94 -17.42
CA ARG A 327 5.73 29.56 -17.52
C ARG A 327 4.62 28.56 -17.85
N TYR A 328 4.92 27.56 -18.69
CA TYR A 328 3.96 26.52 -19.04
C TYR A 328 3.68 25.60 -17.84
N ILE A 329 4.72 25.18 -17.12
CA ILE A 329 4.55 24.36 -15.91
C ILE A 329 3.84 25.14 -14.82
N ALA A 330 4.16 26.41 -14.59
CA ALA A 330 3.44 27.26 -13.64
C ALA A 330 1.96 27.49 -14.03
N TRP A 331 1.63 27.47 -15.32
CA TRP A 331 0.24 27.48 -15.79
C TRP A 331 -0.48 26.16 -15.46
N LEU A 332 0.16 25.01 -15.69
CA LEU A 332 -0.38 23.70 -15.31
C LEU A 332 -0.59 23.56 -13.81
N LEU A 333 0.40 23.92 -13.00
CA LEU A 333 0.34 23.85 -11.53
C LEU A 333 -0.84 24.64 -10.97
N ARG A 334 -1.11 25.85 -11.50
CA ARG A 334 -2.33 26.61 -11.16
C ARG A 334 -3.59 25.88 -11.55
N ARG A 335 -3.63 25.32 -12.77
CA ARG A 335 -4.80 24.63 -13.33
C ARG A 335 -5.16 23.36 -12.57
N VAL A 336 -4.17 22.65 -12.03
CA VAL A 336 -4.40 21.43 -11.23
C VAL A 336 -4.64 21.73 -9.75
N GLY A 337 -4.53 22.99 -9.32
CA GLY A 337 -4.88 23.36 -7.95
C GLY A 337 -3.75 23.23 -6.94
N VAL A 338 -2.49 23.44 -7.33
CA VAL A 338 -1.31 23.38 -6.41
C VAL A 338 -1.46 24.24 -5.14
N HIS A 339 -2.33 25.26 -5.15
CA HIS A 339 -2.60 26.12 -4.01
C HIS A 339 -3.36 25.44 -2.85
N LYS A 340 -3.88 24.23 -3.07
CA LYS A 340 -4.58 23.42 -2.07
C LYS A 340 -3.65 22.48 -1.28
N ILE A 341 -2.39 22.39 -1.69
CA ILE A 341 -1.36 21.52 -1.12
C ILE A 341 -0.07 22.31 -0.87
N GLU A 342 0.96 21.69 -0.30
CA GLU A 342 2.20 22.37 0.09
C GLU A 342 2.98 22.89 -1.12
N GLY A 343 2.99 22.13 -2.21
CA GLY A 343 3.48 22.64 -3.47
C GLY A 343 3.86 21.54 -4.45
N PHE A 344 5.12 21.53 -4.90
CA PHE A 344 5.56 20.66 -5.98
C PHE A 344 6.95 20.05 -5.76
N PHE A 345 7.26 18.97 -6.47
CA PHE A 345 8.62 18.41 -6.51
C PHE A 345 9.18 18.43 -7.92
N THR A 346 10.51 18.42 -8.02
CA THR A 346 11.20 18.41 -9.31
C THR A 346 12.21 17.28 -9.41
N ASN A 347 12.64 17.01 -10.64
CA ASN A 347 13.75 16.12 -10.99
C ASN A 347 13.50 14.62 -10.75
N ALA A 348 12.24 14.20 -10.59
CA ALA A 348 11.86 12.83 -10.20
C ALA A 348 12.53 11.72 -11.05
N THR A 349 12.50 11.90 -12.37
CA THR A 349 13.05 10.98 -13.38
C THR A 349 14.25 11.57 -14.13
N HIS A 350 14.75 12.71 -13.64
CA HIS A 350 15.80 13.49 -14.27
C HIS A 350 17.01 13.62 -13.35
N GLN A 351 18.11 14.13 -13.90
CA GLN A 351 19.41 14.18 -13.24
C GLN A 351 20.00 15.58 -13.30
N ASN A 352 19.15 16.61 -13.40
CA ASN A 352 19.60 18.00 -13.38
C ASN A 352 20.30 18.29 -12.04
N THR A 353 21.37 19.09 -12.06
CA THR A 353 22.12 19.39 -10.84
C THR A 353 21.23 20.07 -9.81
N THR A 354 21.51 19.83 -8.53
CA THR A 354 20.70 20.35 -7.42
C THR A 354 20.57 21.88 -7.47
N ARG A 355 21.65 22.61 -7.79
CA ARG A 355 21.58 24.08 -7.90
C ARG A 355 20.65 24.52 -9.02
N ARG A 356 20.67 23.82 -10.16
CA ARG A 356 19.79 24.14 -11.29
C ARG A 356 18.33 23.92 -10.94
N GLU A 357 18.03 22.82 -10.26
CA GLU A 357 16.65 22.49 -9.86
C GLU A 357 16.15 23.42 -8.75
N ILE A 358 17.00 23.83 -7.81
CA ILE A 358 16.66 24.90 -6.85
C ILE A 358 16.35 26.22 -7.58
N ALA A 359 17.13 26.59 -8.59
CA ALA A 359 16.87 27.80 -9.37
C ALA A 359 15.55 27.70 -10.15
N TYR A 360 15.25 26.53 -10.73
CA TYR A 360 14.00 26.24 -11.42
C TYR A 360 12.80 26.30 -10.46
N GLY A 361 12.86 25.62 -9.31
CA GLY A 361 11.82 25.65 -8.28
C GLY A 361 11.55 27.08 -7.79
N ARG A 362 12.59 27.86 -7.47
CA ARG A 362 12.43 29.27 -7.08
C ARG A 362 11.81 30.14 -8.18
N LEU A 363 12.02 29.82 -9.45
CA LEU A 363 11.35 30.50 -10.55
C LEU A 363 9.86 30.13 -10.61
N LEU A 364 9.52 28.84 -10.46
CA LEU A 364 8.12 28.41 -10.39
C LEU A 364 7.38 29.05 -9.21
N VAL A 365 7.99 29.06 -8.01
CA VAL A 365 7.42 29.72 -6.82
C VAL A 365 7.07 31.19 -7.12
N ARG A 366 7.99 31.93 -7.76
CA ARG A 366 7.73 33.33 -8.18
C ARG A 366 6.58 33.44 -9.18
N LEU A 367 6.54 32.57 -10.19
CA LEU A 367 5.46 32.55 -11.19
C LEU A 367 4.10 32.14 -10.61
N LEU A 368 4.08 31.49 -9.45
CA LEU A 368 2.89 31.04 -8.71
C LEU A 368 2.49 32.01 -7.59
N GLY A 369 3.10 33.21 -7.51
CA GLY A 369 2.77 34.22 -6.50
C GLY A 369 3.43 34.00 -5.13
N GLY A 370 4.46 33.18 -5.05
CA GLY A 370 5.32 33.06 -3.87
C GLY A 370 4.83 32.12 -2.76
N ARG A 371 3.62 31.56 -2.89
CA ARG A 371 3.01 30.71 -1.84
C ARG A 371 3.51 29.26 -1.84
N PRO A 372 3.60 28.55 -2.98
CA PRO A 372 3.96 27.13 -2.95
C PRO A 372 5.39 26.93 -2.49
N ARG A 373 5.64 25.77 -1.90
CA ARG A 373 6.95 25.27 -1.51
C ARG A 373 7.37 24.13 -2.42
N PHE A 374 8.62 23.70 -2.32
CA PHE A 374 9.09 22.64 -3.19
C PHE A 374 10.20 21.78 -2.62
N VAL A 375 10.33 20.60 -3.19
CA VAL A 375 11.38 19.62 -2.88
C VAL A 375 12.09 19.18 -4.16
N VAL A 376 13.33 18.74 -4.05
CA VAL A 376 14.15 18.33 -5.21
C VAL A 376 14.58 16.88 -5.07
N ASN A 377 14.31 16.07 -6.09
CA ASN A 377 14.90 14.74 -6.20
C ASN A 377 16.41 14.84 -6.48
N THR A 378 17.20 14.16 -5.66
CA THR A 378 18.66 14.15 -5.69
C THR A 378 19.26 12.74 -5.77
N SER A 379 18.42 11.73 -6.03
CA SER A 379 18.81 10.31 -6.00
C SER A 379 19.96 9.93 -6.94
N SER A 380 20.14 10.65 -8.05
CA SER A 380 21.15 10.31 -9.07
C SER A 380 21.72 11.52 -9.81
N ASN A 381 21.68 12.70 -9.19
CA ASN A 381 22.05 13.96 -9.85
C ASN A 381 23.41 14.55 -9.42
N GLY A 382 24.23 13.84 -8.65
CA GLY A 382 25.51 14.34 -8.15
C GLY A 382 26.49 14.73 -9.26
N GLN A 383 26.40 14.07 -10.40
CA GLN A 383 27.22 14.38 -11.59
C GLN A 383 26.46 15.21 -12.64
N GLY A 384 25.24 15.66 -12.35
CA GLY A 384 24.35 16.31 -13.30
C GLY A 384 23.76 15.37 -14.37
N PRO A 385 23.17 15.91 -15.45
CA PRO A 385 22.57 15.09 -16.50
C PRO A 385 23.65 14.63 -17.50
N LEU A 386 23.51 13.41 -18.04
CA LEU A 386 24.30 12.99 -19.19
C LEU A 386 23.70 13.63 -20.46
N VAL A 387 24.44 14.55 -21.06
CA VAL A 387 23.99 15.32 -22.22
C VAL A 387 24.40 14.63 -23.53
N PRO A 388 23.47 14.31 -24.44
CA PRO A 388 23.79 13.82 -25.78
C PRO A 388 24.53 14.85 -26.64
N ARG A 389 25.30 14.36 -27.63
CA ARG A 389 25.95 15.25 -28.62
C ARG A 389 24.91 15.94 -29.51
N ASP A 390 23.90 15.20 -29.99
CA ASP A 390 22.80 15.74 -30.79
C ASP A 390 21.54 15.90 -29.93
N ARG A 391 21.36 17.08 -29.34
CA ARG A 391 20.19 17.35 -28.49
C ARG A 391 18.88 17.45 -29.26
N VAL A 392 18.94 17.67 -30.58
CA VAL A 392 17.73 17.78 -31.42
C VAL A 392 17.12 16.39 -31.61
N LYS A 393 17.96 15.39 -31.90
CA LYS A 393 17.49 14.01 -32.10
C LYS A 393 17.33 13.23 -30.80
N GLU A 394 18.20 13.48 -29.82
CA GLU A 394 18.33 12.61 -28.64
C GLU A 394 17.77 13.25 -27.37
N GLY A 395 17.28 14.49 -27.47
CA GLY A 395 16.74 15.26 -26.37
C GLY A 395 17.82 15.90 -25.47
N ASN A 396 17.37 16.59 -24.42
CA ASN A 396 18.24 17.42 -23.59
C ASN A 396 19.17 16.63 -22.64
N SER A 397 18.85 15.36 -22.37
CA SER A 397 19.61 14.49 -21.48
C SER A 397 19.19 13.03 -21.63
N TYR A 398 20.13 12.10 -21.49
CA TYR A 398 19.81 10.70 -21.22
C TYR A 398 19.30 10.55 -19.79
N ARG A 399 18.11 9.96 -19.63
CA ARG A 399 17.42 9.80 -18.35
C ARG A 399 17.34 8.33 -17.90
N CYS A 400 17.13 7.46 -18.86
CA CYS A 400 16.91 6.04 -18.63
C CYS A 400 18.27 5.33 -18.46
N ASN A 401 18.57 4.88 -17.23
CA ASN A 401 19.81 4.19 -16.87
C ASN A 401 21.07 4.88 -17.43
N ALA A 402 21.19 6.21 -17.26
CA ALA A 402 22.31 6.95 -17.82
C ALA A 402 23.63 6.57 -17.14
N PRO A 403 24.70 6.23 -17.90
CA PRO A 403 25.99 5.92 -17.31
C PRO A 403 26.69 7.15 -16.72
N GLY A 404 27.61 6.89 -15.79
CA GLY A 404 28.47 7.91 -15.17
C GLY A 404 27.75 8.88 -14.24
N ARG A 405 26.48 8.62 -13.90
CA ARG A 405 25.71 9.40 -12.92
C ARG A 405 26.10 9.01 -11.50
N GLY A 406 25.79 9.87 -10.54
CA GLY A 406 26.22 9.74 -9.15
C GLY A 406 25.14 10.13 -8.15
N LEU A 407 25.21 9.59 -6.93
CA LEU A 407 24.36 10.05 -5.83
C LEU A 407 24.54 11.57 -5.64
N GLY A 408 23.43 12.29 -5.57
CA GLY A 408 23.41 13.69 -5.16
C GLY A 408 23.35 13.83 -3.64
N PRO A 409 23.12 15.06 -3.11
CA PRO A 409 22.92 15.31 -1.69
C PRO A 409 22.00 14.27 -1.02
N LYS A 410 22.32 13.90 0.21
CA LYS A 410 21.50 12.95 0.99
C LYS A 410 20.13 13.55 1.34
N PRO A 411 19.10 12.71 1.58
CA PRO A 411 17.80 13.19 2.01
C PRO A 411 17.88 14.08 3.26
N THR A 412 17.26 15.26 3.23
CA THR A 412 17.23 16.19 4.35
C THR A 412 16.14 17.25 4.18
N SER A 413 15.50 17.62 5.28
CA SER A 413 14.66 18.83 5.39
C SER A 413 15.38 20.02 6.03
N ALA A 414 16.60 19.81 6.55
CA ALA A 414 17.45 20.84 7.14
C ALA A 414 18.21 21.62 6.06
N VAL A 415 17.47 22.31 5.20
CA VAL A 415 18.07 23.09 4.11
C VAL A 415 18.53 24.47 4.59
N PRO A 416 19.64 25.00 4.03
CA PRO A 416 20.13 26.32 4.39
C PRO A 416 19.10 27.44 4.19
N PRO A 417 18.96 28.42 5.11
CA PRO A 417 17.94 29.47 5.07
C PRO A 417 17.92 30.33 3.80
N GLN A 418 19.04 30.42 3.06
CA GLN A 418 19.09 31.13 1.78
C GLN A 418 18.21 30.50 0.70
N TYR A 419 17.86 29.23 0.83
CA TYR A 419 16.97 28.51 -0.09
C TYR A 419 15.52 28.60 0.38
N ARG A 420 14.99 29.82 0.49
CA ARG A 420 13.57 30.06 0.82
C ARG A 420 12.64 29.21 -0.07
N SER A 421 11.59 28.67 0.54
CA SER A 421 10.58 27.79 -0.08
C SER A 421 11.07 26.41 -0.53
N LEU A 422 12.36 26.08 -0.36
CA LEU A 422 12.83 24.69 -0.49
C LEU A 422 12.56 23.99 0.84
N ASP A 423 11.86 22.86 0.80
CA ASP A 423 11.51 22.08 1.99
C ASP A 423 12.43 20.89 2.23
N GLY A 424 13.11 20.45 1.18
CA GLY A 424 14.10 19.39 1.33
C GLY A 424 14.66 18.90 0.02
N LEU A 425 15.71 18.10 0.17
CA LEU A 425 16.31 17.28 -0.86
C LEU A 425 15.95 15.84 -0.51
N PHE A 426 15.49 15.05 -1.47
CA PHE A 426 15.07 13.68 -1.21
C PHE A 426 15.50 12.75 -2.33
N TRP A 427 15.59 11.46 -2.02
CA TRP A 427 15.89 10.42 -3.00
C TRP A 427 14.61 9.76 -3.54
N ILE A 428 13.72 10.58 -4.10
CA ILE A 428 12.42 10.15 -4.70
C ILE A 428 12.62 9.03 -5.74
N GLY A 429 13.76 9.08 -6.46
CA GLY A 429 14.13 8.10 -7.47
C GLY A 429 14.47 6.69 -6.96
N ASN A 430 14.74 6.51 -5.66
CA ASN A 430 15.37 5.34 -5.02
C ASN A 430 16.67 4.87 -5.75
N PRO A 431 17.86 5.25 -5.29
CA PRO A 431 19.12 4.88 -5.93
C PRO A 431 19.28 3.37 -6.11
N GLY A 432 19.75 2.95 -7.29
CA GLY A 432 19.88 1.54 -7.65
C GLY A 432 18.63 0.92 -8.27
N ARG A 433 17.48 1.60 -8.30
CA ARG A 433 16.29 1.14 -9.03
C ARG A 433 16.50 1.27 -10.54
N SER A 434 16.32 0.19 -11.29
CA SER A 434 16.41 0.18 -12.76
C SER A 434 15.25 0.91 -13.42
N ALA A 435 15.54 1.66 -14.49
CA ALA A 435 14.53 2.25 -15.38
C ALA A 435 14.09 1.31 -16.54
N GLY A 436 14.55 0.06 -16.56
CA GLY A 436 14.22 -0.93 -17.60
C GLY A 436 15.11 -0.88 -18.84
N GLY A 437 14.73 -1.57 -19.91
CA GLY A 437 15.59 -1.81 -21.10
C GLY A 437 15.98 -0.56 -21.91
N CYS A 438 15.33 0.58 -21.69
CA CYS A 438 15.70 1.91 -22.21
C CYS A 438 15.89 2.08 -23.73
N GLY A 439 15.59 1.08 -24.56
CA GLY A 439 15.70 1.14 -26.04
C GLY A 439 17.12 1.38 -26.59
N ARG A 440 18.12 1.51 -25.72
CA ARG A 440 19.55 1.73 -26.05
C ARG A 440 20.41 0.98 -25.02
N ALA A 441 21.30 0.13 -25.52
CA ALA A 441 22.18 -0.67 -24.66
C ALA A 441 23.44 0.12 -24.26
N PHE A 442 23.34 0.99 -23.24
CA PHE A 442 24.54 1.47 -22.52
C PHE A 442 25.19 0.35 -21.70
N PHE A 443 24.43 -0.70 -21.40
CA PHE A 443 24.84 -1.83 -20.58
C PHE A 443 24.40 -3.13 -21.25
N ALA A 444 25.21 -4.18 -21.10
CA ALA A 444 24.96 -5.48 -21.73
C ALA A 444 23.80 -6.27 -21.10
N ARG A 445 23.50 -6.03 -19.81
CA ARG A 445 22.38 -6.65 -19.07
C ARG A 445 21.70 -5.59 -18.22
N ILE A 446 20.41 -5.36 -18.48
CA ILE A 446 19.63 -4.34 -17.79
C ILE A 446 18.42 -5.02 -17.11
N PRO A 447 18.30 -4.94 -15.78
CA PRO A 447 17.14 -5.48 -15.06
C PRO A 447 15.84 -4.79 -15.48
N PRO A 448 14.67 -5.46 -15.31
CA PRO A 448 13.38 -4.85 -15.60
C PRO A 448 13.13 -3.60 -14.75
N THR A 449 12.22 -2.74 -15.21
CA THR A 449 11.85 -1.50 -14.51
C THR A 449 11.46 -1.80 -13.07
N GLY A 450 12.03 -1.04 -12.14
CA GLY A 450 11.72 -1.15 -10.72
C GLY A 450 12.55 -2.19 -9.94
N ALA A 451 13.26 -3.09 -10.61
CA ALA A 451 14.17 -4.02 -9.93
C ALA A 451 15.40 -3.29 -9.36
N PHE A 452 15.91 -3.77 -8.23
CA PHE A 452 17.20 -3.29 -7.71
C PHE A 452 18.34 -3.81 -8.57
N TRP A 453 19.23 -2.90 -8.98
CA TRP A 453 20.36 -3.16 -9.85
C TRP A 453 21.68 -2.82 -9.15
N LEU A 454 22.39 -3.86 -8.70
CA LEU A 454 23.61 -3.72 -7.90
C LEU A 454 24.67 -2.89 -8.62
N GLU A 455 24.98 -3.20 -9.88
CA GLU A 455 26.03 -2.53 -10.64
C GLU A 455 25.75 -1.04 -10.81
N TYR A 456 24.49 -0.68 -11.05
CA TYR A 456 24.06 0.72 -11.16
C TYR A 456 24.14 1.43 -9.80
N ALA A 457 23.70 0.80 -8.72
CA ALA A 457 23.83 1.35 -7.37
C ALA A 457 25.30 1.64 -7.00
N LEU A 458 26.20 0.69 -7.27
CA LEU A 458 27.63 0.85 -7.02
C LEU A 458 28.25 1.94 -7.91
N GLN A 459 27.79 2.11 -9.14
CA GLN A 459 28.21 3.24 -9.99
C GLN A 459 27.78 4.58 -9.38
N LEU A 460 26.52 4.69 -8.95
CA LEU A 460 26.02 5.91 -8.30
C LEU A 460 26.85 6.26 -7.06
N ILE A 461 27.22 5.26 -6.25
CA ILE A 461 28.06 5.43 -5.06
C ILE A 461 29.46 5.91 -5.44
N ARG A 462 30.13 5.25 -6.41
CA ARG A 462 31.48 5.63 -6.85
C ARG A 462 31.55 7.07 -7.37
N HIS A 463 30.46 7.56 -7.96
CA HIS A 463 30.38 8.87 -8.58
C HIS A 463 29.63 9.89 -7.71
N ALA A 464 29.43 9.62 -6.42
CA ALA A 464 28.67 10.50 -5.54
C ALA A 464 29.28 11.91 -5.43
N ASP A 465 28.45 12.95 -5.47
CA ASP A 465 28.78 14.31 -5.03
C ASP A 465 27.62 14.85 -4.21
N PHE A 466 27.83 14.91 -2.88
CA PHE A 466 26.79 15.30 -1.93
C PHE A 466 26.62 16.82 -1.79
N ARG A 467 27.37 17.63 -2.53
CA ARG A 467 27.28 19.09 -2.46
C ARG A 467 26.14 19.63 -3.31
N ILE A 468 25.60 20.77 -2.91
CA ILE A 468 24.69 21.56 -3.75
C ILE A 468 25.53 22.29 -4.81
N ARG A 469 25.59 21.74 -6.02
CA ARG A 469 26.32 22.31 -7.17
C ARG A 469 25.45 22.60 -8.38
#